data_AF-A0AAX6IAB8-F1
#
_entry.id   AF-A0AAX6IAB8-F1
#
_cell.length_a   1.000
_cell.length_b   1.000
_cell.length_c   1.000
_cell.angle_alpha   90.00
_cell.angle_beta   90.00
_cell.angle_gamma   90.00
#
_symmetry.space_group_name_H-M   'P 1'
#
loop_
_entity.id
_entity.type
_entity.pdbx_description
1 polymer ?
#
loop_
_entity_poly.entity_id
_entity_poly.type
_entity_poly.pdbx_seq_one_letter_code
_entity_poly.pdbx_strand_id
1 'polypeptide(L)'
;MNSFSSSGTSTTRSPVTGGGLSQNGKFSYGYASSPGKRSSMEDFYETRVDGVDGEVVGLFGVFDGHGGVRAAEYVKKNLFSNLIRHPKFISDTKSAIADAYNHTDSEFLKSENSQNKDAGSTASTAILVGDRLLVANVGDSRAVICRGGNAIAVSQDHKPDRTDERQRIEDAGGFVIWAGTWRVGGVLAVSRAFGDRLLKQYVVADPEINEEIVDDSLEFLILASDGLWDVVSNEEAVAMVKPINDPEEAARRLMQEAYQRGSADNITCVVVRFLDTESGNVVSKQGQTSNAERDQSHGSKFEKKQCQPSNIERVLQPVSIIGKVQSQVSTRKEHFLASNIGRVQAPAIIGKEQPLASNIGRMQSPAIIGKEQPLASNIVQYPAIIGKEQTLASNIGRAQTPAIIGKEQPLASNIGRVQSPAIIGKEQPLANNIGRAQSPAIIGKEQPLASSIGRAQSPAIIGKEQPLASSIGREQPQASNIGRPQSLASDIGREQPQVLNIGRPQPQVSNIGKEKPQSSNFGRGK
;
A
#
# COMPACT_ATOMS: atom_id res chain seq x y z
N MET A 1 1.80 -58.36 -32.79
CA MET A 1 1.79 -57.54 -31.57
C MET A 1 2.76 -56.38 -31.82
N ASN A 2 2.25 -55.26 -32.32
CA ASN A 2 3.07 -54.09 -32.63
C ASN A 2 3.07 -53.15 -31.42
N SER A 3 4.27 -52.87 -30.92
CA SER A 3 4.57 -51.89 -29.89
C SER A 3 4.44 -50.48 -30.45
N PHE A 4 3.49 -49.70 -29.93
CA PHE A 4 3.43 -48.26 -30.13
C PHE A 4 4.42 -47.59 -29.18
N SER A 5 5.49 -47.02 -29.74
CA SER A 5 6.36 -46.07 -29.06
C SER A 5 5.66 -44.72 -28.94
N SER A 6 5.46 -44.27 -27.71
CA SER A 6 4.95 -42.93 -27.40
C SER A 6 6.00 -41.89 -27.76
N SER A 7 5.76 -41.12 -28.81
CA SER A 7 6.49 -39.88 -29.09
C SER A 7 6.12 -38.84 -28.04
N GLY A 8 6.94 -38.70 -27.00
CA GLY A 8 6.87 -37.55 -26.10
C GLY A 8 7.22 -36.28 -26.87
N THR A 9 6.23 -35.44 -27.15
CA THR A 9 6.43 -34.10 -27.66
C THR A 9 7.02 -33.24 -26.54
N SER A 10 8.34 -33.04 -26.60
CA SER A 10 9.04 -31.98 -25.86
C SER A 10 8.48 -30.62 -26.30
N THR A 11 7.50 -30.11 -25.58
CA THR A 11 7.06 -28.72 -25.68
C THR A 11 8.25 -27.82 -25.36
N THR A 12 8.59 -26.97 -26.31
CA THR A 12 9.81 -26.16 -26.35
C THR A 12 9.88 -25.20 -25.16
N ARG A 13 10.99 -25.26 -24.40
CA ARG A 13 11.35 -24.34 -23.29
C ARG A 13 11.70 -22.91 -23.76
N SER A 14 11.51 -22.60 -25.03
CA SER A 14 11.89 -21.30 -25.58
C SER A 14 10.87 -20.24 -25.18
N PRO A 15 11.31 -19.01 -24.86
CA PRO A 15 10.40 -17.89 -24.71
C PRO A 15 9.51 -17.72 -25.95
N VAL A 16 8.25 -17.37 -25.73
CA VAL A 16 7.29 -17.02 -26.77
C VAL A 16 7.25 -15.50 -26.86
N THR A 17 7.44 -14.95 -28.05
CA THR A 17 7.31 -13.51 -28.33
C THR A 17 6.42 -13.28 -29.53
N GLY A 18 5.95 -12.05 -29.69
CA GLY A 18 5.18 -11.60 -30.83
C GLY A 18 4.64 -10.20 -30.62
N GLY A 19 3.95 -9.68 -31.62
CA GLY A 19 3.35 -8.36 -31.56
C GLY A 19 2.43 -8.08 -32.73
N GLY A 20 1.95 -6.85 -32.78
CA GLY A 20 1.05 -6.41 -33.84
C GLY A 20 0.85 -4.89 -33.85
N LEU A 21 0.20 -4.44 -34.92
CA LEU A 21 -0.23 -3.06 -35.10
C LEU A 21 -1.75 -3.04 -35.20
N SER A 22 -2.38 -2.07 -34.52
CA SER A 22 -3.81 -1.81 -34.67
C SER A 22 -4.18 -1.49 -36.11
N GLN A 23 -5.40 -1.86 -36.52
CA GLN A 23 -5.88 -1.66 -37.89
C GLN A 23 -5.92 -0.17 -38.29
N ASN A 24 -6.14 0.73 -37.33
CA ASN A 24 -6.16 2.18 -37.53
C ASN A 24 -4.79 2.85 -37.29
N GLY A 25 -3.74 2.07 -36.96
CA GLY A 25 -2.40 2.58 -36.72
C GLY A 25 -2.24 3.44 -35.45
N LYS A 26 -3.24 3.49 -34.55
CA LYS A 26 -3.19 4.32 -33.33
C LYS A 26 -2.34 3.73 -32.22
N PHE A 27 -2.09 2.44 -32.25
CA PHE A 27 -1.24 1.75 -31.28
C PHE A 27 -0.58 0.51 -31.89
N SER A 28 0.58 0.14 -31.37
CA SER A 28 1.23 -1.15 -31.57
C SER A 28 1.39 -1.87 -30.24
N TYR A 29 1.56 -3.18 -30.28
CA TYR A 29 1.74 -3.99 -29.07
C TYR A 29 2.72 -5.13 -29.31
N GLY A 30 3.28 -5.63 -28.22
CA GLY A 30 4.21 -6.73 -28.21
C GLY A 30 4.15 -7.47 -26.88
N TYR A 31 4.52 -8.74 -26.90
CA TYR A 31 4.52 -9.59 -25.72
C TYR A 31 5.75 -10.50 -25.71
N ALA A 32 6.15 -10.89 -24.51
CA ALA A 32 7.16 -11.90 -24.28
C ALA A 32 6.77 -12.72 -23.03
N SER A 33 6.88 -14.03 -23.13
CA SER A 33 6.41 -14.95 -22.10
C SER A 33 7.32 -16.16 -22.00
N SER A 34 7.76 -16.52 -20.79
CA SER A 34 8.70 -17.62 -20.56
C SER A 34 8.40 -18.33 -19.25
N PRO A 35 8.58 -19.67 -19.19
CA PRO A 35 8.50 -20.40 -17.93
C PRO A 35 9.60 -20.00 -16.93
N GLY A 36 10.62 -19.27 -17.37
CA GLY A 36 11.72 -18.84 -16.52
C GLY A 36 12.44 -20.05 -15.91
N LYS A 37 12.50 -20.09 -14.57
CA LYS A 37 13.10 -21.21 -13.83
C LYS A 37 12.07 -22.26 -13.36
N ARG A 38 10.76 -22.01 -13.54
CA ARG A 38 9.72 -22.96 -13.14
C ARG A 38 9.69 -24.16 -14.09
N SER A 39 9.21 -25.30 -13.58
CA SER A 39 9.04 -26.52 -14.37
C SER A 39 7.81 -26.51 -15.27
N SER A 40 6.85 -25.62 -15.00
CA SER A 40 5.60 -25.43 -15.71
C SER A 40 5.43 -23.97 -16.11
N MET A 41 4.65 -23.74 -17.17
CA MET A 41 4.17 -22.41 -17.56
C MET A 41 2.70 -22.32 -17.18
N GLU A 42 2.41 -21.55 -16.14
CA GLU A 42 1.07 -21.29 -15.60
C GLU A 42 0.58 -19.87 -15.92
N ASP A 43 1.49 -19.00 -16.34
CA ASP A 43 1.17 -17.71 -16.95
C ASP A 43 0.49 -17.86 -18.32
N PHE A 44 -0.50 -17.01 -18.55
CA PHE A 44 -1.14 -16.79 -19.84
C PHE A 44 -1.20 -15.30 -20.16
N TYR A 45 -1.36 -14.98 -21.44
CA TYR A 45 -1.63 -13.63 -21.90
C TYR A 45 -2.60 -13.65 -23.08
N GLU A 46 -3.23 -12.50 -23.33
CA GLU A 46 -4.08 -12.26 -24.48
C GLU A 46 -3.80 -10.85 -25.03
N THR A 47 -3.65 -10.75 -26.36
CA THR A 47 -3.48 -9.48 -27.07
C THR A 47 -4.39 -9.50 -28.28
N ARG A 48 -5.55 -8.86 -28.16
CA ARG A 48 -6.62 -8.89 -29.15
C ARG A 48 -6.98 -7.49 -29.59
N VAL A 49 -7.16 -7.31 -30.89
CA VAL A 49 -7.70 -6.07 -31.49
C VAL A 49 -8.97 -6.43 -32.23
N ASP A 50 -10.07 -5.77 -31.86
CA ASP A 50 -11.40 -6.00 -32.41
C ASP A 50 -12.02 -4.68 -32.91
N GLY A 51 -13.12 -4.79 -33.65
CA GLY A 51 -14.01 -3.66 -33.97
C GLY A 51 -15.36 -3.86 -33.29
N VAL A 52 -15.82 -2.90 -32.49
CA VAL A 52 -17.12 -2.93 -31.81
C VAL A 52 -17.84 -1.61 -32.04
N ASP A 53 -19.05 -1.65 -32.59
CA ASP A 53 -19.87 -0.46 -32.91
C ASP A 53 -19.12 0.63 -33.72
N GLY A 54 -18.17 0.22 -34.57
CA GLY A 54 -17.35 1.12 -35.39
C GLY A 54 -16.08 1.63 -34.70
N GLU A 55 -15.89 1.35 -33.41
CA GLU A 55 -14.68 1.67 -32.67
C GLU A 55 -13.65 0.54 -32.74
N VAL A 56 -12.38 0.89 -32.90
CA VAL A 56 -11.27 -0.07 -32.76
C VAL A 56 -10.99 -0.24 -31.27
N VAL A 57 -11.04 -1.49 -30.82
CA VAL A 57 -10.91 -1.87 -29.42
C VAL A 57 -9.64 -2.68 -29.22
N GLY A 58 -8.80 -2.27 -28.28
CA GLY A 58 -7.63 -3.02 -27.83
C GLY A 58 -7.91 -3.76 -26.52
N LEU A 59 -7.58 -5.05 -26.45
CA LEU A 59 -7.80 -5.91 -25.29
C LEU A 59 -6.52 -6.65 -24.97
N PHE A 60 -5.90 -6.28 -23.85
CA PHE A 60 -4.60 -6.80 -23.43
C PHE A 60 -4.71 -7.35 -22.02
N GLY A 61 -4.18 -8.54 -21.77
CA GLY A 61 -4.26 -9.17 -20.46
C GLY A 61 -3.04 -10.03 -20.15
N VAL A 62 -2.63 -10.01 -18.89
CA VAL A 62 -1.71 -10.98 -18.29
C VAL A 62 -2.44 -11.70 -17.16
N PHE A 63 -2.35 -13.03 -17.17
CA PHE A 63 -3.04 -13.93 -16.26
C PHE A 63 -2.02 -14.87 -15.63
N ASP A 64 -1.55 -14.52 -14.44
CA ASP A 64 -0.63 -15.37 -13.67
C ASP A 64 -1.43 -16.48 -13.00
N GLY A 65 -1.10 -17.73 -13.28
CA GLY A 65 -1.83 -18.90 -12.80
C GLY A 65 -1.13 -19.56 -11.62
N HIS A 66 -1.92 -20.01 -10.64
CA HIS A 66 -1.41 -20.79 -9.51
C HIS A 66 -2.28 -22.00 -9.22
N GLY A 67 -1.66 -23.07 -8.70
CA GLY A 67 -2.36 -24.33 -8.43
C GLY A 67 -2.74 -25.12 -9.70
N GLY A 68 -2.18 -24.76 -10.85
CA GLY A 68 -2.48 -25.32 -12.16
C GLY A 68 -2.87 -24.26 -13.20
N VAL A 69 -2.72 -24.60 -14.48
CA VAL A 69 -2.98 -23.71 -15.62
C VAL A 69 -4.46 -23.35 -15.85
N ARG A 70 -5.39 -24.11 -15.23
CA ARG A 70 -6.80 -24.14 -15.66
C ARG A 70 -7.52 -22.81 -15.50
N ALA A 71 -7.32 -22.13 -14.38
CA ALA A 71 -7.97 -20.85 -14.12
C ALA A 71 -7.47 -19.78 -15.10
N ALA A 72 -6.15 -19.63 -15.24
CA ALA A 72 -5.54 -18.66 -16.16
C ALA A 72 -5.93 -18.91 -17.62
N GLU A 73 -5.92 -20.18 -18.06
CA GLU A 73 -6.35 -20.57 -19.41
C GLU A 73 -7.84 -20.27 -19.64
N TYR A 74 -8.69 -20.54 -18.64
CA TYR A 74 -10.12 -20.25 -18.73
C TYR A 74 -10.39 -18.74 -18.80
N VAL A 75 -9.72 -17.94 -17.96
CA VAL A 75 -9.86 -16.49 -17.94
C VAL A 75 -9.41 -15.90 -19.28
N LYS A 76 -8.23 -16.30 -19.79
CA LYS A 76 -7.74 -15.91 -21.12
C LYS A 76 -8.81 -16.15 -22.20
N LYS A 77 -9.39 -17.35 -22.24
CA LYS A 77 -10.33 -17.76 -23.29
C LYS A 77 -11.67 -17.02 -23.24
N ASN A 78 -12.16 -16.71 -22.04
CA ASN A 78 -13.54 -16.30 -21.85
C ASN A 78 -13.72 -14.83 -21.46
N LEU A 79 -12.78 -14.22 -20.72
CA LEU A 79 -12.98 -12.90 -20.11
C LEU A 79 -13.29 -11.81 -21.14
N PHE A 80 -12.43 -11.63 -22.14
CA PHE A 80 -12.65 -10.62 -23.17
C PHE A 80 -13.85 -10.94 -24.08
N SER A 81 -14.12 -12.21 -24.30
CA SER A 81 -15.30 -12.65 -25.05
C SER A 81 -16.61 -12.32 -24.31
N ASN A 82 -16.62 -12.44 -22.99
CA ASN A 82 -17.74 -12.05 -22.13
C ASN A 82 -17.89 -10.53 -22.08
N LEU A 83 -16.77 -9.82 -22.01
CA LEU A 83 -16.75 -8.36 -21.96
C LEU A 83 -17.28 -7.71 -23.23
N ILE A 84 -16.79 -8.09 -24.42
CA ILE A 84 -17.23 -7.49 -25.69
C ILE A 84 -18.72 -7.72 -25.96
N ARG A 85 -19.26 -8.88 -25.54
CA ARG A 85 -20.68 -9.19 -25.69
C ARG A 85 -21.56 -8.52 -24.65
N HIS A 86 -20.97 -7.86 -23.66
CA HIS A 86 -21.74 -7.22 -22.60
C HIS A 86 -22.51 -6.02 -23.16
N PRO A 87 -23.82 -5.88 -22.89
CA PRO A 87 -24.65 -4.83 -23.48
C PRO A 87 -24.22 -3.41 -23.06
N LYS A 88 -23.45 -3.29 -21.97
CA LYS A 88 -22.89 -2.02 -21.50
C LYS A 88 -21.44 -1.77 -21.95
N PHE A 89 -20.86 -2.61 -22.80
CA PHE A 89 -19.43 -2.54 -23.12
C PHE A 89 -18.97 -1.14 -23.56
N ILE A 90 -19.72 -0.50 -24.47
CA ILE A 90 -19.43 0.86 -24.94
C ILE A 90 -20.02 1.92 -23.99
N SER A 91 -21.26 1.75 -23.55
CA SER A 91 -22.00 2.79 -22.81
C SER A 91 -21.57 2.96 -21.35
N ASP A 92 -21.13 1.88 -20.69
CA ASP A 92 -20.62 1.87 -19.32
C ASP A 92 -19.61 0.72 -19.16
N THR A 93 -18.44 0.93 -19.75
CA THR A 93 -17.35 -0.04 -19.81
C THR A 93 -16.88 -0.49 -18.42
N LYS A 94 -16.91 0.39 -17.41
CA LYS A 94 -16.51 0.05 -16.03
C LYS A 94 -17.43 -0.99 -15.43
N SER A 95 -18.74 -0.78 -15.51
CA SER A 95 -19.72 -1.78 -15.06
C SER A 95 -19.60 -3.07 -15.87
N ALA A 96 -19.42 -2.97 -17.20
CA ALA A 96 -19.25 -4.13 -18.06
C ALA A 96 -18.02 -4.98 -17.67
N ILE A 97 -16.90 -4.35 -17.31
CA ILE A 97 -15.70 -5.03 -16.80
C ILE A 97 -16.01 -5.76 -15.49
N ALA A 98 -16.59 -5.07 -14.50
CA ALA A 98 -16.90 -5.68 -13.21
C ALA A 98 -17.86 -6.89 -13.36
N ASP A 99 -18.91 -6.74 -14.18
CA ASP A 99 -19.88 -7.79 -14.47
C ASP A 99 -19.21 -8.97 -15.22
N ALA A 100 -18.35 -8.69 -16.21
CA ALA A 100 -17.64 -9.72 -16.97
C ALA A 100 -16.63 -10.51 -16.13
N TYR A 101 -15.91 -9.85 -15.21
CA TYR A 101 -15.01 -10.50 -14.26
C TYR A 101 -15.78 -11.47 -13.36
N ASN A 102 -16.83 -10.97 -12.69
CA ASN A 102 -17.65 -11.78 -11.79
C ASN A 102 -18.38 -12.92 -12.49
N HIS A 103 -18.88 -12.68 -13.71
CA HIS A 103 -19.50 -13.71 -14.53
C HIS A 103 -18.48 -14.80 -14.93
N THR A 104 -17.29 -14.41 -15.38
CA THR A 104 -16.25 -15.33 -15.82
C THR A 104 -15.75 -16.21 -14.67
N ASP A 105 -15.55 -15.62 -13.48
CA ASP A 105 -15.21 -16.36 -12.26
C ASP A 105 -16.30 -17.34 -11.85
N SER A 106 -17.56 -16.89 -11.83
CA SER A 106 -18.70 -17.73 -11.49
C SER A 106 -18.84 -18.94 -12.43
N GLU A 107 -18.66 -18.76 -13.74
CA GLU A 107 -18.73 -19.84 -14.71
C GLU A 107 -17.54 -20.81 -14.60
N PHE A 108 -16.33 -20.30 -14.34
CA PHE A 108 -15.18 -21.14 -14.03
C PHE A 108 -15.46 -22.02 -12.81
N LEU A 109 -15.93 -21.43 -11.71
CA LEU A 109 -16.21 -22.14 -10.46
C LEU A 109 -17.28 -23.22 -10.61
N LYS A 110 -18.27 -23.03 -11.50
CA LYS A 110 -19.30 -24.03 -11.83
C LYS A 110 -18.79 -25.15 -12.73
N SER A 111 -17.87 -24.84 -13.65
CA SER A 111 -17.31 -25.82 -14.61
C SER A 111 -16.37 -26.83 -13.96
N GLU A 112 -15.81 -26.45 -12.83
CA GLU A 112 -14.91 -27.25 -12.02
C GLU A 112 -15.68 -28.29 -11.17
N ASN A 113 -15.08 -29.47 -11.01
CA ASN A 113 -15.62 -30.57 -10.22
C ASN A 113 -14.68 -30.89 -9.04
N SER A 114 -15.17 -31.63 -8.05
CA SER A 114 -14.46 -31.91 -6.78
C SER A 114 -13.16 -32.72 -6.93
N GLN A 115 -12.82 -33.18 -8.13
CA GLN A 115 -11.62 -33.96 -8.42
C GLN A 115 -10.44 -33.11 -8.91
N ASN A 116 -10.70 -31.86 -9.28
CA ASN A 116 -9.66 -30.96 -9.75
C ASN A 116 -8.92 -30.33 -8.56
N LYS A 117 -7.62 -30.09 -8.73
CA LYS A 117 -6.86 -29.24 -7.80
C LYS A 117 -7.44 -27.84 -7.83
N ASP A 118 -7.46 -27.20 -6.67
CA ASP A 118 -7.89 -25.80 -6.56
C ASP A 118 -6.87 -24.92 -7.31
N ALA A 119 -7.32 -24.33 -8.41
CA ALA A 119 -6.52 -23.48 -9.27
C ALA A 119 -7.11 -22.07 -9.24
N GLY A 120 -6.24 -21.08 -9.31
CA GLY A 120 -6.63 -19.69 -9.40
C GLY A 120 -5.74 -18.92 -10.36
N SER A 121 -6.13 -17.68 -10.62
CA SER A 121 -5.35 -16.80 -11.48
C SER A 121 -5.58 -15.33 -11.16
N THR A 122 -4.51 -14.56 -11.29
CA THR A 122 -4.59 -13.10 -11.37
C THR A 122 -5.12 -12.66 -12.73
N ALA A 123 -5.49 -11.39 -12.86
CA ALA A 123 -5.75 -10.77 -14.14
C ALA A 123 -5.41 -9.28 -14.06
N SER A 124 -4.37 -8.86 -14.77
CA SER A 124 -4.12 -7.46 -15.07
C SER A 124 -4.47 -7.20 -16.52
N THR A 125 -5.57 -6.48 -16.76
CA THR A 125 -6.07 -6.22 -18.11
C THR A 125 -6.13 -4.73 -18.42
N ALA A 126 -5.98 -4.42 -19.71
CA ALA A 126 -6.15 -3.10 -20.27
C ALA A 126 -7.09 -3.15 -21.48
N ILE A 127 -8.12 -2.32 -21.42
CA ILE A 127 -9.20 -2.24 -22.39
C ILE A 127 -9.20 -0.83 -22.97
N LEU A 128 -8.79 -0.72 -24.23
CA LEU A 128 -8.78 0.54 -24.97
C LEU A 128 -10.05 0.63 -25.81
N VAL A 129 -10.90 1.62 -25.54
CA VAL A 129 -12.11 1.94 -26.34
C VAL A 129 -12.02 3.40 -26.76
N GLY A 130 -11.82 3.65 -28.05
CA GLY A 130 -11.51 5.00 -28.54
C GLY A 130 -10.17 5.48 -27.98
N ASP A 131 -10.19 6.56 -27.20
CA ASP A 131 -9.04 7.13 -26.45
C ASP A 131 -9.07 6.78 -24.95
N ARG A 132 -10.06 6.00 -24.50
CA ARG A 132 -10.22 5.63 -23.09
C ARG A 132 -9.52 4.31 -22.81
N LEU A 133 -8.51 4.34 -21.94
CA LEU A 133 -7.78 3.17 -21.47
C LEU A 133 -8.28 2.79 -20.08
N LEU A 134 -9.01 1.68 -19.97
CA LEU A 134 -9.46 1.14 -18.69
C LEU A 134 -8.53 0.01 -18.27
N VAL A 135 -7.88 0.16 -17.12
CA VAL A 135 -7.04 -0.86 -16.51
C VAL A 135 -7.79 -1.51 -15.37
N ALA A 136 -7.95 -2.83 -15.42
CA ALA A 136 -8.65 -3.61 -14.41
C ALA A 136 -7.73 -4.69 -13.82
N ASN A 137 -7.58 -4.68 -12.49
CA ASN A 137 -6.66 -5.57 -11.79
C ASN A 137 -7.35 -6.46 -10.77
N VAL A 138 -6.96 -7.74 -10.75
CA VAL A 138 -7.26 -8.74 -9.73
C VAL A 138 -5.95 -9.51 -9.48
N GLY A 139 -5.47 -9.53 -8.23
CA GLY A 139 -4.19 -10.14 -7.87
C GLY A 139 -3.01 -9.15 -7.92
N ASP A 140 -1.81 -9.68 -8.09
CA ASP A 140 -0.52 -8.99 -7.97
C ASP A 140 0.31 -8.94 -9.26
N SER A 141 -0.28 -9.36 -10.39
CA SER A 141 0.11 -8.79 -11.68
C SER A 141 -0.13 -7.26 -11.67
N ARG A 142 0.65 -6.51 -12.45
CA ARG A 142 0.63 -5.04 -12.41
C ARG A 142 0.67 -4.40 -13.78
N ALA A 143 0.02 -3.24 -13.85
CA ALA A 143 -0.05 -2.33 -14.97
C ALA A 143 0.65 -1.00 -14.65
N VAL A 144 1.58 -0.58 -15.51
CA VAL A 144 2.34 0.66 -15.39
C VAL A 144 2.32 1.41 -16.72
N ILE A 145 1.94 2.69 -16.71
CA ILE A 145 2.06 3.55 -17.89
C ILE A 145 3.31 4.42 -17.82
N CYS A 146 3.83 4.81 -18.97
CA CYS A 146 4.74 5.92 -19.13
C CYS A 146 3.96 7.15 -19.58
N ARG A 147 3.88 8.17 -18.73
CA ARG A 147 3.25 9.45 -19.05
C ARG A 147 4.22 10.61 -18.89
N GLY A 148 4.46 11.36 -19.97
CA GLY A 148 5.44 12.45 -20.01
C GLY A 148 6.82 11.99 -19.54
N GLY A 149 7.20 10.76 -19.89
CA GLY A 149 8.43 10.11 -19.45
C GLY A 149 8.45 9.54 -18.02
N ASN A 150 7.37 9.65 -17.24
CA ASN A 150 7.31 9.17 -15.86
C ASN A 150 6.58 7.83 -15.75
N ALA A 151 7.06 6.96 -14.87
CA ALA A 151 6.36 5.72 -14.52
C ALA A 151 5.19 6.01 -13.57
N ILE A 152 4.00 5.57 -13.94
CA ILE A 152 2.80 5.68 -13.12
C ILE A 152 2.15 4.29 -13.04
N ALA A 153 2.12 3.71 -11.84
CA ALA A 153 1.37 2.48 -11.61
C ALA A 153 -0.13 2.81 -11.65
N VAL A 154 -0.83 2.22 -12.61
CA VAL A 154 -2.28 2.40 -12.83
C VAL A 154 -3.08 1.20 -12.30
N SER A 155 -2.40 0.25 -11.69
CA SER A 155 -2.99 -0.76 -10.81
C SER A 155 -2.25 -0.81 -9.48
N GLN A 156 -2.90 -1.35 -8.46
CA GLN A 156 -2.28 -1.70 -7.18
C GLN A 156 -2.36 -3.21 -6.97
N ASP A 157 -1.30 -3.79 -6.45
CA ASP A 157 -1.24 -5.22 -6.18
C ASP A 157 -2.18 -5.56 -5.02
N HIS A 158 -2.94 -6.64 -5.18
CA HIS A 158 -3.84 -7.16 -4.17
C HIS A 158 -3.10 -8.14 -3.26
N LYS A 159 -2.24 -7.60 -2.38
CA LYS A 159 -1.50 -8.39 -1.39
C LYS A 159 -2.31 -8.53 -0.09
N PRO A 160 -2.26 -9.69 0.60
CA PRO A 160 -3.03 -9.93 1.82
C PRO A 160 -2.77 -8.97 2.99
N ASP A 161 -1.63 -8.27 3.01
CA ASP A 161 -1.30 -7.27 4.02
C ASP A 161 -1.70 -5.83 3.66
N ARG A 162 -2.24 -5.61 2.46
CA ARG A 162 -2.84 -4.34 2.11
C ARG A 162 -4.02 -4.07 3.06
N THR A 163 -4.06 -2.88 3.65
CA THR A 163 -4.90 -2.63 4.84
C THR A 163 -6.38 -2.89 4.60
N ASP A 164 -6.90 -2.47 3.45
CA ASP A 164 -8.29 -2.68 3.03
C ASP A 164 -8.58 -4.16 2.72
N GLU A 165 -7.66 -4.84 2.03
CA GLU A 165 -7.79 -6.26 1.71
C GLU A 165 -7.77 -7.14 2.94
N ARG A 166 -6.85 -6.87 3.86
CA ARG A 166 -6.75 -7.55 5.15
C ARG A 166 -8.04 -7.38 5.94
N GLN A 167 -8.55 -6.16 6.03
CA GLN A 167 -9.80 -5.87 6.72
C GLN A 167 -10.97 -6.64 6.08
N ARG A 168 -11.09 -6.63 4.74
CA ARG A 168 -12.12 -7.39 4.02
C ARG A 168 -12.05 -8.89 4.31
N ILE A 169 -10.84 -9.47 4.34
CA ILE A 169 -10.62 -10.88 4.65
C ILE A 169 -11.05 -11.21 6.09
N GLU A 170 -10.62 -10.40 7.06
CA GLU A 170 -10.92 -10.61 8.48
C GLU A 170 -12.42 -10.39 8.78
N ASP A 171 -13.06 -9.41 8.16
CA ASP A 171 -14.50 -9.17 8.26
C ASP A 171 -15.34 -10.31 7.68
N ALA A 172 -14.81 -10.99 6.65
CA ALA A 172 -15.42 -12.19 6.09
C ALA A 172 -15.19 -13.44 6.96
N GLY A 173 -14.49 -13.33 8.09
CA GLY A 173 -14.17 -14.44 9.00
C GLY A 173 -12.89 -15.21 8.63
N GLY A 174 -12.13 -14.71 7.64
CA GLY A 174 -10.83 -15.23 7.27
C GLY A 174 -9.72 -14.69 8.17
N PHE A 175 -8.48 -15.04 7.86
CA PHE A 175 -7.31 -14.53 8.57
C PHE A 175 -6.11 -14.42 7.62
N VAL A 176 -5.18 -13.54 7.96
CA VAL A 176 -3.93 -13.32 7.22
C VAL A 176 -2.75 -13.65 8.13
N ILE A 177 -1.83 -14.51 7.66
CA ILE A 177 -0.63 -14.88 8.43
C ILE A 177 0.63 -14.62 7.63
N TRP A 178 1.72 -14.34 8.35
CA TRP A 178 3.06 -14.33 7.78
C TRP A 178 3.64 -15.75 7.73
N ALA A 179 3.97 -16.24 6.53
CA ALA A 179 4.65 -17.52 6.30
C ALA A 179 5.62 -17.38 5.12
N GLY A 180 6.70 -16.63 5.35
CA GLY A 180 7.67 -16.21 4.32
C GLY A 180 7.16 -15.03 3.47
N THR A 181 5.85 -14.98 3.24
CA THR A 181 5.09 -13.84 2.73
C THR A 181 3.72 -13.83 3.43
N TRP A 182 2.96 -12.73 3.30
CA TRP A 182 1.60 -12.65 3.83
C TRP A 182 0.64 -13.53 3.04
N ARG A 183 -0.16 -14.33 3.74
CA ARG A 183 -1.05 -15.33 3.11
C ARG A 183 -2.44 -15.34 3.71
N VAL A 184 -3.45 -15.38 2.84
CA VAL A 184 -4.86 -15.63 3.21
C VAL A 184 -5.03 -17.09 3.63
N GLY A 185 -5.59 -17.31 4.82
CA GLY A 185 -5.77 -18.65 5.38
C GLY A 185 -4.48 -19.44 5.58
N GLY A 186 -3.32 -18.77 5.53
CA GLY A 186 -2.00 -19.43 5.51
C GLY A 186 -1.61 -20.10 4.19
N VAL A 187 -2.42 -19.95 3.13
CA VAL A 187 -2.22 -20.66 1.86
C VAL A 187 -1.83 -19.70 0.73
N LEU A 188 -2.67 -18.70 0.44
CA LEU A 188 -2.57 -17.93 -0.80
C LEU A 188 -1.93 -16.55 -0.59
N ALA A 189 -0.95 -16.18 -1.42
CA ALA A 189 -0.18 -14.93 -1.30
C ALA A 189 -0.83 -13.72 -2.02
N VAL A 190 -2.03 -13.89 -2.58
CA VAL A 190 -2.87 -12.84 -3.16
C VAL A 190 -4.20 -12.77 -2.43
N SER A 191 -4.78 -11.56 -2.32
CA SER A 191 -6.09 -11.35 -1.68
C SER A 191 -7.26 -11.37 -2.67
N ARG A 192 -6.98 -11.23 -3.97
CA ARG A 192 -7.98 -11.30 -5.05
C ARG A 192 -7.46 -12.19 -6.17
N ALA A 193 -8.33 -13.04 -6.71
CA ALA A 193 -8.04 -13.95 -7.79
C ALA A 193 -9.35 -14.50 -8.41
N PHE A 194 -9.25 -14.91 -9.66
CA PHE A 194 -10.20 -15.85 -10.27
C PHE A 194 -9.96 -17.25 -9.71
N GLY A 195 -11.01 -18.07 -9.61
CA GLY A 195 -10.89 -19.43 -9.08
C GLY A 195 -10.73 -19.45 -7.56
N ASP A 196 -9.80 -20.26 -7.06
CA ASP A 196 -9.54 -20.45 -5.61
C ASP A 196 -10.82 -20.82 -4.84
N ARG A 197 -11.52 -21.86 -5.28
CA ARG A 197 -12.83 -22.26 -4.75
C ARG A 197 -12.82 -22.40 -3.24
N LEU A 198 -11.77 -23.01 -2.68
CA LEU A 198 -11.70 -23.29 -1.24
C LEU A 198 -11.55 -22.01 -0.42
N LEU A 199 -11.04 -20.94 -1.02
CA LEU A 199 -10.81 -19.64 -0.38
C LEU A 199 -11.74 -18.54 -0.90
N LYS A 200 -12.71 -18.83 -1.77
CA LYS A 200 -13.51 -17.82 -2.47
C LYS A 200 -14.29 -16.86 -1.56
N GLN A 201 -14.63 -17.31 -0.35
CA GLN A 201 -15.20 -16.43 0.68
C GLN A 201 -14.28 -15.25 1.04
N TYR A 202 -12.96 -15.45 0.93
CA TYR A 202 -11.92 -14.49 1.30
C TYR A 202 -11.17 -13.95 0.09
N VAL A 203 -11.13 -14.67 -1.03
CA VAL A 203 -10.40 -14.31 -2.26
C VAL A 203 -11.40 -14.00 -3.36
N VAL A 204 -11.63 -12.72 -3.61
CA VAL A 204 -12.68 -12.25 -4.54
C VAL A 204 -12.12 -11.99 -5.94
N ALA A 205 -12.97 -12.07 -6.96
CA ALA A 205 -12.62 -11.71 -8.34
C ALA A 205 -13.06 -10.29 -8.73
N ASP A 206 -13.43 -9.45 -7.74
CA ASP A 206 -13.84 -8.08 -7.97
C ASP A 206 -12.64 -7.21 -8.39
N PRO A 207 -12.65 -6.62 -9.60
CA PRO A 207 -11.53 -5.84 -10.10
C PRO A 207 -11.47 -4.44 -9.50
N GLU A 208 -10.25 -3.94 -9.29
CA GLU A 208 -10.01 -2.49 -9.20
C GLU A 208 -9.82 -1.92 -10.59
N ILE A 209 -10.60 -0.90 -10.93
CA ILE A 209 -10.62 -0.32 -12.28
C ILE A 209 -10.20 1.14 -12.23
N ASN A 210 -9.10 1.46 -12.91
CA ASN A 210 -8.68 2.83 -13.19
C ASN A 210 -8.90 3.15 -14.67
N GLU A 211 -9.13 4.42 -14.96
CA GLU A 211 -9.38 4.90 -16.32
C GLU A 211 -8.46 6.07 -16.62
N GLU A 212 -7.79 5.98 -17.76
CA GLU A 212 -6.87 6.95 -18.28
C GLU A 212 -7.32 7.40 -19.67
N ILE A 213 -7.02 8.65 -20.02
CA ILE A 213 -7.15 9.13 -21.40
C ILE A 213 -5.79 8.96 -22.09
N VAL A 214 -5.82 8.35 -23.26
CA VAL A 214 -4.68 8.26 -24.18
C VAL A 214 -4.59 9.56 -24.95
N ASP A 215 -3.67 10.41 -24.50
CA ASP A 215 -3.24 11.64 -25.17
C ASP A 215 -1.76 11.52 -25.56
N ASP A 216 -1.22 12.55 -26.19
CA ASP A 216 0.18 12.62 -26.64
C ASP A 216 1.19 12.49 -25.47
N SER A 217 0.75 12.62 -24.22
CA SER A 217 1.61 12.42 -23.06
C SER A 217 1.70 10.96 -22.63
N LEU A 218 0.71 10.12 -22.96
CA LEU A 218 0.67 8.70 -22.59
C LEU A 218 1.36 7.87 -23.69
N GLU A 219 2.66 7.64 -23.51
CA GLU A 219 3.53 7.04 -24.53
C GLU A 219 3.31 5.52 -24.67
N PHE A 220 3.23 4.80 -23.54
CA PHE A 220 3.07 3.34 -23.54
C PHE A 220 2.54 2.80 -22.21
N LEU A 221 2.01 1.59 -22.27
CA LEU A 221 1.58 0.76 -21.14
C LEU A 221 2.43 -0.51 -21.08
N ILE A 222 2.74 -0.96 -19.86
CA ILE A 222 3.34 -2.26 -19.53
C ILE A 222 2.36 -3.01 -18.64
N LEU A 223 1.98 -4.24 -19.04
CA LEU A 223 1.32 -5.23 -18.19
C LEU A 223 2.30 -6.38 -17.96
N ALA A 224 2.46 -6.85 -16.72
CA ALA A 224 3.27 -8.04 -16.46
C ALA A 224 2.85 -8.79 -15.19
N SER A 225 3.24 -10.07 -15.12
CA SER A 225 3.15 -10.89 -13.91
C SER A 225 4.18 -10.46 -12.86
N ASP A 226 4.02 -10.93 -11.63
CA ASP A 226 4.94 -10.62 -10.53
C ASP A 226 6.37 -11.12 -10.80
N GLY A 227 6.52 -12.13 -11.67
CA GLY A 227 7.81 -12.59 -12.16
C GLY A 227 8.69 -11.49 -12.78
N LEU A 228 8.11 -10.39 -13.28
CA LEU A 228 8.83 -9.14 -13.59
C LEU A 228 8.97 -8.25 -12.34
N TRP A 229 7.85 -7.92 -11.72
CA TRP A 229 7.73 -6.85 -10.72
C TRP A 229 8.45 -7.14 -9.39
N ASP A 230 8.73 -8.40 -9.10
CA ASP A 230 9.50 -8.83 -7.92
C ASP A 230 10.98 -8.42 -8.01
N VAL A 231 11.49 -8.19 -9.22
CA VAL A 231 12.92 -7.92 -9.48
C VAL A 231 13.20 -6.65 -10.27
N VAL A 232 12.16 -6.00 -10.82
CA VAL A 232 12.26 -4.76 -11.59
C VAL A 232 11.25 -3.74 -11.06
N SER A 233 11.72 -2.52 -10.72
CA SER A 233 10.84 -1.44 -10.30
C SER A 233 10.05 -0.83 -11.47
N ASN A 234 8.97 -0.09 -11.16
CA ASN A 234 8.16 0.59 -12.18
C ASN A 234 9.02 1.55 -13.03
N GLU A 235 9.91 2.32 -12.38
CA GLU A 235 10.80 3.30 -13.02
C GLU A 235 11.84 2.61 -13.88
N GLU A 236 12.42 1.50 -13.41
CA GLU A 236 13.37 0.70 -14.20
C GLU A 236 12.71 0.10 -15.44
N ALA A 237 11.50 -0.44 -15.30
CA ALA A 237 10.74 -0.98 -16.42
C ALA A 237 10.47 0.07 -17.49
N VAL A 238 10.00 1.25 -17.09
CA VAL A 238 9.78 2.38 -18.01
C VAL A 238 11.09 2.83 -18.65
N ALA A 239 12.17 2.96 -17.89
CA ALA A 239 13.48 3.36 -18.42
C ALA A 239 14.03 2.35 -19.45
N MET A 240 13.79 1.06 -19.27
CA MET A 240 14.19 0.02 -20.23
C MET A 240 13.35 0.03 -21.51
N VAL A 241 12.04 0.25 -21.39
CA VAL A 241 11.13 0.25 -22.53
C VAL A 241 11.29 1.52 -23.36
N LYS A 242 11.44 2.69 -22.72
CA LYS A 242 11.43 4.01 -23.38
C LYS A 242 12.31 4.12 -24.64
N PRO A 243 13.58 3.67 -24.68
CA PRO A 243 14.42 3.77 -25.88
C PRO A 243 14.10 2.75 -26.99
N ILE A 244 13.18 1.80 -26.78
CA ILE A 244 12.91 0.68 -27.69
C ILE A 244 11.56 0.89 -28.40
N ASN A 245 11.58 1.36 -29.64
CA ASN A 245 10.35 1.64 -30.40
C ASN A 245 9.51 0.40 -30.72
N ASP A 246 10.14 -0.75 -30.94
CA ASP A 246 9.42 -2.00 -31.20
C ASP A 246 8.88 -2.59 -29.89
N PRO A 247 7.56 -2.71 -29.70
CA PRO A 247 6.99 -3.21 -28.45
C PRO A 247 7.29 -4.70 -28.22
N GLU A 248 7.51 -5.51 -29.25
CA GLU A 248 7.91 -6.92 -29.07
C GLU A 248 9.31 -6.99 -28.45
N GLU A 249 10.26 -6.26 -29.02
CA GLU A 249 11.61 -6.13 -28.48
C GLU A 249 11.60 -5.56 -27.05
N ALA A 250 10.73 -4.58 -26.76
CA ALA A 250 10.60 -4.00 -25.44
C ALA A 250 10.08 -5.01 -24.40
N ALA A 251 9.06 -5.80 -24.74
CA ALA A 251 8.56 -6.86 -23.88
C ALA A 251 9.64 -7.94 -23.64
N ARG A 252 10.36 -8.33 -24.69
CA ARG A 252 11.47 -9.28 -24.60
C ARG A 252 12.59 -8.76 -23.70
N ARG A 253 12.93 -7.47 -23.78
CA ARG A 253 13.94 -6.82 -22.93
C ARG A 253 13.57 -6.89 -21.46
N LEU A 254 12.30 -6.63 -21.11
CA LEU A 254 11.80 -6.73 -19.72
C LEU A 254 11.90 -8.16 -19.19
N MET A 255 11.38 -9.12 -19.95
CA MET A 255 11.40 -10.54 -19.56
C MET A 255 12.84 -11.05 -19.38
N GLN A 256 13.76 -10.67 -20.26
CA GLN A 256 15.17 -11.04 -20.12
C GLN A 256 15.84 -10.38 -18.91
N GLU A 257 15.52 -9.12 -18.61
CA GLU A 257 16.03 -8.46 -17.40
C GLU A 257 15.62 -9.24 -16.15
N ALA A 258 14.33 -9.56 -16.03
CA ALA A 258 13.80 -10.28 -14.88
C ALA A 258 14.49 -11.64 -14.70
N TYR A 259 14.68 -12.39 -15.80
CA TYR A 259 15.41 -13.65 -15.77
C TYR A 259 16.87 -13.47 -15.33
N GLN A 260 17.57 -12.46 -15.87
CA GLN A 260 18.98 -12.17 -15.54
C GLN A 260 19.16 -11.72 -14.09
N ARG A 261 18.21 -10.96 -13.54
CA ARG A 261 18.15 -10.58 -12.12
C ARG A 261 17.78 -11.73 -11.19
N GLY A 262 17.50 -12.89 -11.77
CA GLY A 262 17.34 -14.13 -11.03
C GLY A 262 15.92 -14.46 -10.64
N SER A 263 14.90 -13.82 -11.24
CA SER A 263 13.49 -14.17 -11.07
C SER A 263 13.32 -15.70 -11.11
N ALA A 264 12.59 -16.20 -10.12
CA ALA A 264 12.35 -17.62 -9.93
C ALA A 264 10.98 -18.07 -10.47
N ASP A 265 10.25 -17.15 -11.11
CA ASP A 265 8.88 -17.39 -11.57
C ASP A 265 8.74 -17.54 -13.08
N ASN A 266 7.51 -17.82 -13.53
CA ASN A 266 7.07 -17.51 -14.88
C ASN A 266 7.14 -15.99 -15.10
N ILE A 267 7.46 -15.57 -16.32
CA ILE A 267 7.65 -14.16 -16.62
C ILE A 267 6.88 -13.87 -17.90
N THR A 268 5.86 -13.03 -17.77
CA THR A 268 5.04 -12.60 -18.91
C THR A 268 4.93 -11.08 -18.91
N CYS A 269 5.21 -10.48 -20.05
CA CYS A 269 5.19 -9.03 -20.25
C CYS A 269 4.42 -8.72 -21.53
N VAL A 270 3.55 -7.71 -21.48
CA VAL A 270 2.88 -7.10 -22.63
C VAL A 270 3.18 -5.61 -22.62
N VAL A 271 3.63 -5.08 -23.75
CA VAL A 271 3.89 -3.65 -23.95
C VAL A 271 2.95 -3.15 -25.03
N VAL A 272 2.24 -2.05 -24.77
CA VAL A 272 1.38 -1.38 -25.74
C VAL A 272 1.90 0.04 -25.92
N ARG A 273 2.25 0.41 -27.15
CA ARG A 273 2.71 1.76 -27.51
C ARG A 273 1.61 2.51 -28.22
N PHE A 274 1.33 3.72 -27.76
CA PHE A 274 0.37 4.62 -28.39
C PHE A 274 1.11 5.49 -29.40
N LEU A 275 0.52 5.67 -30.58
CA LEU A 275 1.15 6.29 -31.73
C LEU A 275 0.42 7.58 -32.07
N ASP A 276 1.18 8.64 -32.29
CA ASP A 276 0.63 9.92 -32.71
C ASP A 276 0.00 9.79 -34.10
N THR A 277 -1.25 10.23 -34.20
CA THR A 277 -2.02 10.22 -35.46
C THR A 277 -1.48 11.18 -36.53
N GLU A 278 -0.51 12.03 -36.20
CA GLU A 278 0.08 13.03 -37.10
C GLU A 278 1.13 12.45 -38.09
N SER A 279 1.58 11.20 -37.93
CA SER A 279 2.61 10.62 -38.81
C SER A 279 2.08 10.00 -40.11
N GLY A 280 0.77 10.04 -40.36
CA GLY A 280 0.12 9.38 -41.49
C GLY A 280 0.13 10.14 -42.83
N ASN A 281 0.75 11.33 -42.93
CA ASN A 281 0.63 12.18 -44.12
C ASN A 281 1.94 12.85 -44.59
N VAL A 282 3.09 12.18 -44.44
CA VAL A 282 4.35 12.62 -45.07
C VAL A 282 4.99 11.50 -45.88
N VAL A 283 4.30 11.08 -46.95
CA VAL A 283 4.96 10.48 -48.12
C VAL A 283 4.38 11.11 -49.37
N SER A 284 4.91 12.28 -49.75
CA SER A 284 5.22 12.66 -51.13
C SER A 284 5.55 14.15 -51.24
N LYS A 285 6.86 14.48 -51.25
CA LYS A 285 7.51 15.29 -52.30
C LYS A 285 8.96 15.61 -51.93
N GLN A 286 9.85 14.88 -52.60
CA GLN A 286 11.14 15.27 -53.17
C GLN A 286 11.86 16.53 -52.64
N GLY A 287 13.12 16.31 -52.24
CA GLY A 287 14.28 16.90 -52.92
C GLY A 287 14.94 18.14 -52.29
N GLN A 288 16.20 17.96 -51.85
CA GLN A 288 17.40 18.80 -52.10
C GLN A 288 17.25 20.33 -51.90
N THR A 289 18.02 21.07 -51.07
CA THR A 289 19.48 21.11 -50.91
C THR A 289 19.90 21.97 -49.69
N SER A 290 21.06 21.61 -49.11
CA SER A 290 22.20 22.45 -48.64
C SER A 290 22.06 23.53 -47.53
N ASN A 291 22.78 23.25 -46.43
CA ASN A 291 23.79 24.07 -45.72
C ASN A 291 23.67 25.60 -45.66
N ALA A 292 23.64 26.13 -44.43
CA ALA A 292 24.47 27.26 -44.01
C ALA A 292 24.64 27.28 -42.47
N GLU A 293 25.86 27.59 -42.03
CA GLU A 293 26.39 27.58 -40.66
C GLU A 293 26.03 28.84 -39.83
N ARG A 294 26.12 28.65 -38.49
CA ARG A 294 26.56 29.55 -37.39
C ARG A 294 25.98 30.99 -37.29
N ASP A 295 25.45 31.35 -36.11
CA ASP A 295 26.22 32.20 -35.16
C ASP A 295 25.65 32.22 -33.73
N GLN A 296 26.51 32.65 -32.80
CA GLN A 296 26.52 32.49 -31.35
C GLN A 296 25.67 33.49 -30.55
N SER A 297 25.27 33.04 -29.34
CA SER A 297 25.26 33.71 -28.01
C SER A 297 24.63 35.10 -27.84
N HIS A 298 23.89 35.33 -26.74
CA HIS A 298 24.08 36.46 -25.80
C HIS A 298 23.09 36.41 -24.61
N GLY A 299 23.64 36.30 -23.39
CA GLY A 299 23.32 37.12 -22.22
C GLY A 299 21.95 36.97 -21.51
N SER A 300 21.93 36.19 -20.42
CA SER A 300 20.89 36.22 -19.39
C SER A 300 21.05 37.45 -18.47
N LYS A 301 20.00 38.27 -18.35
CA LYS A 301 19.83 39.30 -17.30
C LYS A 301 18.72 38.86 -16.34
N PHE A 302 19.07 38.73 -15.06
CA PHE A 302 18.12 38.55 -13.95
C PHE A 302 17.47 39.89 -13.61
N GLU A 303 16.15 39.98 -13.74
CA GLU A 303 15.36 41.12 -13.27
C GLU A 303 14.41 40.66 -12.16
N LYS A 304 14.47 41.33 -11.00
CA LYS A 304 13.56 41.11 -9.86
C LYS A 304 12.18 41.66 -10.22
N LYS A 305 11.19 40.80 -10.45
CA LYS A 305 9.77 41.19 -10.50
C LYS A 305 9.04 40.84 -9.20
N GLN A 306 8.53 41.89 -8.57
CA GLN A 306 7.60 41.87 -7.45
C GLN A 306 6.19 41.80 -8.05
N CYS A 307 5.45 40.70 -7.82
CA CYS A 307 4.06 40.55 -8.27
C CYS A 307 3.11 40.57 -7.07
N GLN A 308 2.08 41.41 -7.16
CA GLN A 308 0.92 41.47 -6.26
C GLN A 308 0.01 40.22 -6.45
N PRO A 309 -0.82 39.86 -5.46
CA PRO A 309 -1.48 38.56 -5.44
C PRO A 309 -2.68 38.54 -6.40
N SER A 310 -2.61 37.66 -7.40
CA SER A 310 -3.76 37.20 -8.17
C SER A 310 -4.11 35.77 -7.75
N ASN A 311 -5.41 35.50 -7.62
CA ASN A 311 -6.01 34.25 -7.15
C ASN A 311 -5.56 33.01 -7.95
N ILE A 312 -4.57 32.27 -7.45
CA ILE A 312 -4.17 30.95 -7.96
C ILE A 312 -3.75 30.11 -6.74
N GLU A 313 -4.32 28.90 -6.59
CA GLU A 313 -3.81 27.86 -5.68
C GLU A 313 -2.35 27.54 -6.03
N ARG A 314 -1.42 27.95 -5.16
CA ARG A 314 0.01 27.67 -5.35
C ARG A 314 0.35 26.34 -4.69
N VAL A 315 0.50 25.30 -5.49
CA VAL A 315 1.23 24.09 -5.08
C VAL A 315 2.72 24.46 -5.05
N LEU A 316 3.30 24.60 -3.86
CA LEU A 316 4.74 24.85 -3.70
C LEU A 316 5.51 23.54 -3.87
N GLN A 317 6.52 23.53 -4.74
CA GLN A 317 7.47 22.42 -4.90
C GLN A 317 8.35 22.27 -3.64
N PRO A 318 8.88 21.06 -3.35
CA PRO A 318 9.65 20.81 -2.14
C PRO A 318 10.98 21.57 -2.14
N VAL A 319 11.25 22.31 -1.05
CA VAL A 319 12.52 23.00 -0.81
C VAL A 319 13.10 22.52 0.52
N SER A 320 14.35 22.06 0.51
CA SER A 320 15.10 21.73 1.73
C SER A 320 15.59 23.02 2.40
N ILE A 321 15.20 23.28 3.64
CA ILE A 321 15.57 24.48 4.39
C ILE A 321 16.48 24.12 5.56
N ILE A 322 17.65 24.77 5.64
CA ILE A 322 18.59 24.68 6.76
C ILE A 322 18.56 26.01 7.53
N GLY A 323 18.01 26.03 8.75
CA GLY A 323 17.94 27.24 9.56
C GLY A 323 16.80 27.32 10.58
N LYS A 324 16.56 28.52 11.13
CA LYS A 324 15.38 28.83 11.96
C LYS A 324 14.22 29.27 11.05
N VAL A 325 13.04 28.67 11.22
CA VAL A 325 11.81 29.03 10.52
C VAL A 325 10.78 29.54 11.52
N GLN A 326 10.17 30.70 11.23
CA GLN A 326 9.11 31.32 12.04
C GLN A 326 8.03 31.88 11.10
N SER A 327 6.79 31.37 11.16
CA SER A 327 5.64 31.83 10.36
C SER A 327 4.54 32.43 11.25
N GLN A 328 3.68 33.28 10.68
CA GLN A 328 2.57 33.94 11.38
C GLN A 328 1.24 33.17 11.24
N VAL A 329 0.30 33.46 12.15
CA VAL A 329 -1.00 32.77 12.36
C VAL A 329 -1.85 32.71 11.09
N SER A 330 -2.41 31.52 10.78
CA SER A 330 -3.26 31.28 9.59
C SER A 330 -4.62 30.69 9.97
N THR A 331 -5.68 31.11 9.29
CA THR A 331 -7.08 30.72 9.54
C THR A 331 -7.68 29.81 8.45
N ARG A 332 -6.84 29.11 7.64
CA ARG A 332 -7.27 28.18 6.58
C ARG A 332 -6.39 26.92 6.51
N LYS A 333 -6.86 25.88 5.80
CA LYS A 333 -6.11 24.65 5.51
C LYS A 333 -4.81 24.99 4.77
N GLU A 334 -3.67 24.65 5.36
CA GLU A 334 -2.36 24.75 4.72
C GLU A 334 -1.71 23.36 4.60
N HIS A 335 -1.03 23.12 3.48
CA HIS A 335 -0.18 21.95 3.27
C HIS A 335 1.29 22.38 3.37
N PHE A 336 2.00 21.92 4.39
CA PHE A 336 3.44 22.10 4.53
C PHE A 336 4.18 20.85 4.01
N LEU A 337 4.90 20.99 2.89
CA LEU A 337 5.85 20.00 2.37
C LEU A 337 7.27 20.57 2.47
N ALA A 338 7.94 20.33 3.60
CA ALA A 338 9.36 20.67 3.76
C ALA A 338 10.06 19.71 4.74
N SER A 339 11.19 19.15 4.33
CA SER A 339 12.12 18.45 5.22
C SER A 339 13.07 19.46 5.85
N ASN A 340 13.13 19.55 7.19
CA ASN A 340 13.98 20.55 7.88
C ASN A 340 15.03 19.90 8.78
N ILE A 341 16.20 20.53 8.81
CA ILE A 341 17.27 20.28 9.78
C ILE A 341 17.45 21.56 10.61
N GLY A 342 16.95 21.59 11.85
CA GLY A 342 16.98 22.81 12.67
C GLY A 342 15.93 22.91 13.78
N ARG A 343 15.63 24.13 14.23
CA ARG A 343 14.58 24.44 15.23
C ARG A 343 13.38 25.05 14.53
N VAL A 344 12.21 24.44 14.70
CA VAL A 344 10.95 24.86 14.07
C VAL A 344 9.93 25.24 15.16
N GLN A 345 9.26 26.39 14.98
CA GLN A 345 8.15 26.83 15.83
C GLN A 345 6.92 27.09 14.94
N ALA A 346 5.87 26.29 15.12
CA ALA A 346 4.64 26.37 14.33
C ALA A 346 3.59 27.32 14.96
N PRO A 347 2.74 28.00 14.16
CA PRO A 347 1.70 28.91 14.66
C PRO A 347 0.46 28.16 15.22
N ALA A 348 -0.34 28.82 16.07
CA ALA A 348 -1.60 28.26 16.59
C ALA A 348 -2.70 28.17 15.51
N ILE A 349 -3.47 27.07 15.47
CA ILE A 349 -4.40 26.74 14.36
C ILE A 349 -5.80 26.33 14.87
N ILE A 350 -6.84 26.77 14.16
CA ILE A 350 -8.24 26.35 14.33
C ILE A 350 -8.68 25.61 13.05
N GLY A 351 -8.80 24.28 13.06
CA GLY A 351 -9.21 23.51 11.86
C GLY A 351 -8.68 22.07 11.74
N LYS A 352 -8.63 21.53 10.52
CA LYS A 352 -8.01 20.24 10.16
C LYS A 352 -6.68 20.51 9.46
N GLU A 353 -5.59 19.88 9.91
CA GLU A 353 -4.26 19.99 9.30
C GLU A 353 -3.79 18.63 8.73
N GLN A 354 -2.97 18.67 7.66
CA GLN A 354 -2.15 17.55 7.18
C GLN A 354 -0.71 18.04 6.94
N PRO A 355 0.19 17.88 7.91
CA PRO A 355 1.61 18.11 7.68
C PRO A 355 2.31 16.82 7.23
N LEU A 356 2.99 16.86 6.08
CA LEU A 356 3.93 15.84 5.62
C LEU A 356 5.34 16.45 5.68
N ALA A 357 5.96 16.41 6.86
CA ALA A 357 7.32 16.90 7.07
C ALA A 357 8.14 15.90 7.90
N SER A 358 9.34 15.56 7.42
CA SER A 358 10.35 14.85 8.20
C SER A 358 11.29 15.89 8.84
N ASN A 359 11.43 15.87 10.18
CA ASN A 359 12.24 16.85 10.91
C ASN A 359 13.34 16.17 11.73
N ILE A 360 14.58 16.60 11.53
CA ILE A 360 15.74 16.22 12.35
C ILE A 360 16.12 17.44 13.21
N GLY A 361 15.60 17.51 14.44
CA GLY A 361 15.83 18.65 15.35
C GLY A 361 14.83 18.75 16.52
N ARG A 362 14.79 19.91 17.20
CA ARG A 362 13.78 20.20 18.24
C ARG A 362 12.58 20.90 17.62
N MET A 363 11.39 20.35 17.83
CA MET A 363 10.13 20.92 17.36
C MET A 363 9.22 21.27 18.54
N GLN A 364 8.57 22.44 18.48
CA GLN A 364 7.51 22.82 19.41
C GLN A 364 6.19 22.89 18.64
N SER A 365 5.27 21.98 18.96
CA SER A 365 3.96 21.88 18.30
C SER A 365 3.01 22.99 18.75
N PRO A 366 2.04 23.40 17.91
CA PRO A 366 1.10 24.45 18.26
C PRO A 366 -0.06 23.96 19.15
N ALA A 367 -0.78 24.88 19.80
CA ALA A 367 -2.02 24.57 20.50
C ALA A 367 -3.18 24.49 19.48
N ILE A 368 -3.97 23.41 19.53
CA ILE A 368 -4.96 23.06 18.49
C ILE A 368 -6.33 22.74 19.09
N ILE A 369 -7.40 23.19 18.41
CA ILE A 369 -8.80 22.78 18.64
C ILE A 369 -9.27 22.05 17.36
N GLY A 370 -9.24 20.71 17.32
CA GLY A 370 -9.54 19.96 16.07
C GLY A 370 -9.09 18.49 16.02
N LYS A 371 -8.81 17.99 14.79
CA LYS A 371 -8.24 16.66 14.49
C LYS A 371 -6.88 16.83 13.80
N GLU A 372 -5.88 16.06 14.21
CA GLU A 372 -4.48 16.10 13.69
C GLU A 372 -4.07 14.77 13.02
N GLN A 373 -3.08 14.82 12.10
CA GLN A 373 -2.37 13.66 11.51
C GLN A 373 -0.86 13.69 11.85
N PRO A 374 -0.17 12.53 11.94
CA PRO A 374 1.12 12.44 12.64
C PRO A 374 2.35 12.96 11.85
N LEU A 375 3.30 13.55 12.60
CA LEU A 375 4.65 13.95 12.17
C LEU A 375 5.70 12.89 12.56
N ALA A 376 6.79 12.73 11.82
CA ALA A 376 7.95 11.91 12.23
C ALA A 376 9.10 12.81 12.72
N SER A 377 9.48 12.76 14.01
CA SER A 377 10.65 13.52 14.50
C SER A 377 11.27 12.99 15.81
N ASN A 378 12.55 13.33 16.02
CA ASN A 378 13.39 12.75 17.10
C ASN A 378 13.22 13.42 18.49
N ILE A 379 12.68 14.65 18.59
CA ILE A 379 12.42 15.34 19.88
C ILE A 379 11.22 16.32 19.73
N VAL A 380 10.08 16.02 20.37
CA VAL A 380 8.85 16.85 20.33
C VAL A 380 8.39 17.27 21.72
N GLN A 381 7.91 18.52 21.85
CA GLN A 381 7.09 18.99 22.96
C GLN A 381 5.71 19.44 22.46
N TYR A 382 4.64 18.87 23.02
CA TYR A 382 3.26 19.18 22.69
C TYR A 382 2.56 20.03 23.78
N PRO A 383 1.77 21.06 23.42
CA PRO A 383 0.87 21.77 24.34
C PRO A 383 -0.49 21.04 24.52
N ALA A 384 -1.30 21.45 25.50
CA ALA A 384 -2.58 20.79 25.86
C ALA A 384 -3.63 20.79 24.73
N ILE A 385 -4.42 19.72 24.62
CA ILE A 385 -5.38 19.47 23.53
C ILE A 385 -6.80 19.18 24.06
N ILE A 386 -7.83 19.68 23.34
CA ILE A 386 -9.24 19.37 23.56
C ILE A 386 -9.80 18.70 22.29
N GLY A 387 -10.02 17.38 22.27
CA GLY A 387 -10.50 16.69 21.06
C GLY A 387 -10.20 15.18 20.94
N LYS A 388 -10.07 14.70 19.69
CA LYS A 388 -9.62 13.33 19.35
C LYS A 388 -8.23 13.41 18.73
N GLU A 389 -7.27 12.68 19.29
CA GLU A 389 -5.88 12.67 18.84
C GLU A 389 -5.47 11.28 18.33
N GLN A 390 -4.68 11.25 17.26
CA GLN A 390 -3.94 10.08 16.77
C GLN A 390 -2.44 10.41 16.87
N THR A 391 -1.76 9.88 17.90
CA THR A 391 -0.33 10.16 18.09
C THR A 391 0.55 9.14 17.35
N LEU A 392 1.45 9.67 16.51
CA LEU A 392 2.75 9.14 16.04
C LEU A 392 2.91 7.63 15.69
N ALA A 393 3.34 7.38 14.45
CA ALA A 393 3.99 6.14 14.02
C ALA A 393 5.49 6.19 14.37
N SER A 394 5.90 5.47 15.41
CA SER A 394 7.29 5.18 15.82
C SER A 394 8.20 6.37 16.22
N ASN A 395 8.82 6.32 17.41
CA ASN A 395 9.77 7.33 17.91
C ASN A 395 11.10 6.72 18.41
N ILE A 396 12.19 7.46 18.19
CA ILE A 396 13.53 7.19 18.78
C ILE A 396 13.97 8.45 19.54
N GLY A 397 14.04 8.40 20.88
CA GLY A 397 14.51 9.53 21.70
C GLY A 397 13.66 9.86 22.94
N ARG A 398 13.42 11.15 23.20
CA ARG A 398 12.58 11.63 24.31
C ARG A 398 11.27 12.20 23.76
N ALA A 399 10.15 11.65 24.21
CA ALA A 399 8.80 12.12 23.89
C ALA A 399 8.07 12.58 25.17
N GLN A 400 7.33 13.69 25.07
CA GLN A 400 6.36 14.13 26.07
C GLN A 400 5.01 14.29 25.38
N THR A 401 3.99 13.54 25.77
CA THR A 401 2.65 13.68 25.19
C THR A 401 1.90 14.87 25.83
N PRO A 402 0.87 15.43 25.18
CA PRO A 402 0.09 16.54 25.71
C PRO A 402 -0.94 16.10 26.77
N ALA A 403 -1.45 17.05 27.56
CA ALA A 403 -2.59 16.82 28.46
C ALA A 403 -3.90 16.90 27.66
N ILE A 404 -4.79 15.91 27.82
CA ILE A 404 -5.95 15.71 26.94
C ILE A 404 -7.26 15.62 27.74
N ILE A 405 -8.30 16.28 27.21
CA ILE A 405 -9.71 16.06 27.56
C ILE A 405 -10.40 15.43 26.33
N GLY A 406 -10.61 14.11 26.32
CA GLY A 406 -11.15 13.43 25.12
C GLY A 406 -10.85 11.93 24.95
N LYS A 407 -10.62 11.50 23.70
CA LYS A 407 -10.21 10.12 23.34
C LYS A 407 -8.83 10.17 22.67
N GLU A 408 -7.89 9.38 23.16
CA GLU A 408 -6.53 9.27 22.63
C GLU A 408 -6.33 7.93 21.91
N GLN A 409 -5.66 7.94 20.76
CA GLN A 409 -5.01 6.77 20.19
C GLN A 409 -3.49 6.87 20.38
N PRO A 410 -2.84 5.81 20.87
CA PRO A 410 -1.48 5.88 21.36
C PRO A 410 -0.43 5.59 20.29
N LEU A 411 0.82 5.94 20.61
CA LEU A 411 2.01 5.66 19.80
C LEU A 411 2.16 4.18 19.43
N ALA A 412 2.49 3.93 18.16
CA ALA A 412 2.69 2.58 17.62
C ALA A 412 3.97 1.89 18.14
N SER A 413 5.02 2.63 18.49
CA SER A 413 6.26 2.08 19.09
C SER A 413 7.21 3.20 19.56
N ASN A 414 7.97 2.97 20.65
CA ASN A 414 9.00 3.91 21.11
C ASN A 414 10.28 3.21 21.59
N ILE A 415 11.44 3.76 21.23
CA ILE A 415 12.75 3.43 21.78
C ILE A 415 13.30 4.66 22.51
N GLY A 416 13.26 4.68 23.85
CA GLY A 416 13.77 5.79 24.67
C GLY A 416 12.96 6.15 25.91
N ARG A 417 12.76 7.45 26.18
CA ARG A 417 12.03 7.94 27.37
C ARG A 417 10.70 8.61 26.98
N VAL A 418 9.60 8.11 27.53
CA VAL A 418 8.25 8.67 27.36
C VAL A 418 7.73 9.17 28.70
N GLN A 419 7.08 10.34 28.70
CA GLN A 419 6.36 10.88 29.84
C GLN A 419 5.01 11.43 29.39
N SER A 420 3.93 10.94 30.00
CA SER A 420 2.56 11.37 29.69
C SER A 420 1.94 12.17 30.84
N PRO A 421 1.30 13.33 30.60
CA PRO A 421 0.57 14.12 31.59
C PRO A 421 -0.87 13.61 31.80
N ALA A 422 -1.56 14.09 32.85
CA ALA A 422 -2.88 13.61 33.29
C ALA A 422 -3.98 13.67 32.21
N ILE A 423 -4.89 12.68 32.22
CA ILE A 423 -5.94 12.49 31.21
C ILE A 423 -7.34 12.42 31.86
N ILE A 424 -8.32 13.06 31.22
CA ILE A 424 -9.76 12.94 31.54
C ILE A 424 -10.48 12.34 30.32
N GLY A 425 -10.80 11.04 30.33
CA GLY A 425 -11.37 10.39 29.14
C GLY A 425 -11.30 8.85 29.04
N LYS A 426 -11.30 8.33 27.80
CA LYS A 426 -11.05 6.91 27.48
C LYS A 426 -9.70 6.79 26.77
N GLU A 427 -8.81 5.96 27.30
CA GLU A 427 -7.47 5.70 26.74
C GLU A 427 -7.45 4.34 26.00
N GLN A 428 -6.66 4.27 24.92
CA GLN A 428 -6.18 3.02 24.33
C GLN A 428 -4.67 2.88 24.59
N PRO A 429 -4.15 1.67 24.83
CA PRO A 429 -2.81 1.46 25.36
C PRO A 429 -1.66 1.59 24.34
N LEU A 430 -0.55 2.19 24.77
CA LEU A 430 0.73 2.23 24.02
C LEU A 430 1.09 0.83 23.51
N ALA A 431 1.39 0.72 22.21
CA ALA A 431 1.51 -0.58 21.56
C ALA A 431 2.82 -1.32 21.89
N ASN A 432 3.95 -0.63 22.08
CA ASN A 432 5.24 -1.22 22.48
C ASN A 432 6.25 -0.15 22.96
N ASN A 433 6.97 -0.37 24.06
CA ASN A 433 8.06 0.51 24.50
C ASN A 433 9.33 -0.24 24.95
N ILE A 434 10.49 0.21 24.45
CA ILE A 434 11.82 -0.21 24.90
C ILE A 434 12.50 0.99 25.59
N GLY A 435 12.61 0.98 26.92
CA GLY A 435 13.25 2.06 27.69
C GLY A 435 12.55 2.46 29.00
N ARG A 436 12.31 3.76 29.22
CA ARG A 436 11.64 4.28 30.43
C ARG A 436 10.29 4.89 30.09
N ALA A 437 9.22 4.35 30.67
CA ALA A 437 7.85 4.88 30.54
C ALA A 437 7.32 5.37 31.89
N GLN A 438 6.53 6.45 31.87
CA GLN A 438 5.73 6.93 33.00
C GLN A 438 4.29 7.14 32.54
N SER A 439 3.35 6.37 33.09
CA SER A 439 1.92 6.46 32.77
C SER A 439 1.25 7.62 33.52
N PRO A 440 0.20 8.24 32.94
CA PRO A 440 -0.46 9.43 33.50
C PRO A 440 -1.48 9.09 34.61
N ALA A 441 -1.86 10.05 35.45
CA ALA A 441 -3.02 9.87 36.34
C ALA A 441 -4.34 9.97 35.56
N ILE A 442 -5.31 9.07 35.81
CA ILE A 442 -6.50 8.88 34.96
C ILE A 442 -7.80 8.96 35.77
N ILE A 443 -8.80 9.66 35.21
CA ILE A 443 -10.21 9.61 35.63
C ILE A 443 -11.02 8.99 34.47
N GLY A 444 -11.39 7.70 34.53
CA GLY A 444 -12.03 7.02 33.38
C GLY A 444 -12.05 5.48 33.36
N LYS A 445 -12.12 4.89 32.14
CA LYS A 445 -12.01 3.44 31.89
C LYS A 445 -10.72 3.16 31.12
N GLU A 446 -9.92 2.21 31.58
CA GLU A 446 -8.63 1.83 30.98
C GLU A 446 -8.73 0.55 30.11
N GLN A 447 -7.87 0.44 29.10
CA GLN A 447 -7.44 -0.82 28.48
C GLN A 447 -5.91 -0.96 28.61
N PRO A 448 -5.39 -2.17 28.82
CA PRO A 448 -4.03 -2.38 29.36
C PRO A 448 -2.90 -2.09 28.38
N LEU A 449 -1.82 -1.44 28.86
CA LEU A 449 -0.54 -1.26 28.15
C LEU A 449 -0.09 -2.55 27.44
N ALA A 450 0.25 -2.45 26.16
CA ALA A 450 0.90 -3.53 25.43
C ALA A 450 2.41 -3.50 25.70
N SER A 451 2.93 -4.66 26.11
CA SER A 451 4.34 -5.05 26.26
C SER A 451 5.39 -3.94 26.45
N SER A 452 5.98 -3.88 27.65
CA SER A 452 7.13 -3.00 27.93
C SER A 452 8.41 -3.76 28.29
N ILE A 453 9.56 -3.28 27.79
CA ILE A 453 10.90 -3.76 28.15
C ILE A 453 11.68 -2.60 28.78
N GLY A 454 11.98 -2.67 30.08
CA GLY A 454 12.79 -1.66 30.78
C GLY A 454 12.26 -1.21 32.16
N ARG A 455 12.07 0.11 32.35
CA ARG A 455 11.50 0.67 33.60
C ARG A 455 10.13 1.29 33.31
N ALA A 456 9.10 0.81 34.00
CA ALA A 456 7.74 1.33 33.90
C ALA A 456 7.26 1.86 35.26
N GLN A 457 6.40 2.89 35.23
CA GLN A 457 5.67 3.39 36.38
C GLN A 457 4.18 3.40 36.06
N SER A 458 3.39 2.72 36.90
CA SER A 458 1.95 2.53 36.71
C SER A 458 1.15 3.77 37.17
N PRO A 459 -0.03 4.03 36.56
CA PRO A 459 -0.82 5.23 36.83
C PRO A 459 -1.56 5.18 38.18
N ALA A 460 -2.01 6.34 38.67
CA ALA A 460 -3.00 6.45 39.77
C ALA A 460 -4.41 6.62 39.16
N ILE A 461 -5.39 5.82 39.61
CA ILE A 461 -6.68 5.64 38.91
C ILE A 461 -7.90 5.88 39.80
N ILE A 462 -8.92 6.54 39.24
CA ILE A 462 -10.31 6.57 39.74
C ILE A 462 -11.22 5.92 38.67
N GLY A 463 -11.59 4.63 38.80
CA GLY A 463 -12.30 3.91 37.73
C GLY A 463 -12.37 2.36 37.80
N LYS A 464 -12.66 1.70 36.65
CA LYS A 464 -12.65 0.24 36.47
C LYS A 464 -11.33 -0.20 35.81
N GLU A 465 -10.66 -1.21 36.38
CA GLU A 465 -9.33 -1.70 35.98
C GLU A 465 -9.39 -2.96 35.08
N GLN A 466 -8.42 -3.12 34.16
CA GLN A 466 -8.07 -4.37 33.46
C GLN A 466 -6.54 -4.51 33.46
N PRO A 467 -5.98 -5.72 33.68
CA PRO A 467 -4.54 -5.89 33.94
C PRO A 467 -3.65 -5.77 32.69
N LEU A 468 -2.41 -5.26 32.84
CA LEU A 468 -1.40 -5.26 31.75
C LEU A 468 -1.21 -6.64 31.13
N ALA A 469 -0.91 -6.67 29.83
CA ALA A 469 -0.71 -7.89 29.07
C ALA A 469 0.63 -8.60 29.36
N SER A 470 1.75 -7.88 29.54
CA SER A 470 3.06 -8.43 29.94
C SER A 470 4.13 -7.36 30.17
N SER A 471 5.04 -7.57 31.13
CA SER A 471 6.21 -6.69 31.37
C SER A 471 7.52 -7.46 31.57
N ILE A 472 8.65 -6.88 31.12
CA ILE A 472 10.01 -7.37 31.39
C ILE A 472 10.85 -6.22 31.98
N GLY A 473 11.17 -6.27 33.28
CA GLY A 473 12.06 -5.27 33.91
C GLY A 473 11.76 -4.87 35.36
N ARG A 474 11.78 -3.56 35.65
CA ARG A 474 11.42 -3.00 36.98
C ARG A 474 10.16 -2.17 36.88
N GLU A 475 9.19 -2.48 37.73
CA GLU A 475 7.94 -1.73 37.84
C GLU A 475 7.77 -1.07 39.21
N GLN A 476 7.18 0.13 39.22
CA GLN A 476 6.81 0.86 40.43
C GLN A 476 5.35 1.33 40.33
N PRO A 477 4.43 0.80 41.14
CA PRO A 477 3.06 1.29 41.19
C PRO A 477 2.96 2.61 42.01
N GLN A 478 2.08 3.52 41.60
CA GLN A 478 1.74 4.71 42.40
C GLN A 478 0.70 4.43 43.48
N ALA A 479 0.67 5.29 44.52
CA ALA A 479 0.32 4.96 45.89
C ALA A 479 -1.18 4.90 46.27
N SER A 480 -2.14 5.03 45.35
CA SER A 480 -3.55 5.17 45.75
C SER A 480 -4.54 4.89 44.62
N ASN A 481 -5.32 3.80 44.75
CA ASN A 481 -6.40 3.41 43.83
C ASN A 481 -7.76 3.31 44.54
N ILE A 482 -8.84 3.74 43.88
CA ILE A 482 -10.23 3.62 44.34
C ILE A 482 -11.02 2.82 43.30
N GLY A 483 -11.40 1.57 43.58
CA GLY A 483 -12.11 0.72 42.59
C GLY A 483 -12.06 -0.80 42.81
N ARG A 484 -12.10 -1.60 41.73
CA ARG A 484 -11.85 -3.06 41.76
C ARG A 484 -10.50 -3.34 41.11
N PRO A 485 -9.40 -3.42 41.88
CA PRO A 485 -8.09 -3.68 41.30
C PRO A 485 -7.95 -5.14 40.86
N GLN A 486 -7.35 -5.35 39.68
CA GLN A 486 -7.06 -6.67 39.11
C GLN A 486 -5.56 -6.78 38.87
N SER A 487 -4.92 -7.78 39.45
CA SER A 487 -3.50 -8.02 39.29
C SER A 487 -3.11 -8.52 37.90
N LEU A 488 -1.86 -8.26 37.54
CA LEU A 488 -1.20 -8.49 36.25
C LEU A 488 -1.33 -9.93 35.74
N ALA A 489 -1.33 -10.09 34.40
CA ALA A 489 -1.43 -11.40 33.74
C ALA A 489 -0.12 -12.19 33.77
N SER A 490 1.04 -11.52 33.62
CA SER A 490 2.37 -12.14 33.70
C SER A 490 3.51 -11.11 33.77
N ASP A 491 4.37 -11.19 34.80
CA ASP A 491 5.57 -10.34 34.94
C ASP A 491 6.87 -11.14 35.13
N ILE A 492 7.95 -10.64 34.52
CA ILE A 492 9.33 -11.13 34.71
C ILE A 492 10.19 -9.97 35.21
N GLY A 493 10.49 -9.91 36.51
CA GLY A 493 11.19 -8.74 37.07
C GLY A 493 11.17 -8.53 38.58
N ARG A 494 11.35 -7.26 39.00
CA ARG A 494 11.16 -6.82 40.39
C ARG A 494 9.98 -5.84 40.46
N GLU A 495 9.01 -6.16 41.29
CA GLU A 495 7.83 -5.34 41.58
C GLU A 495 7.94 -4.70 42.98
N GLN A 496 7.41 -3.49 43.18
CA GLN A 496 7.27 -2.85 44.49
C GLN A 496 5.82 -2.93 44.99
N PRO A 497 5.57 -3.13 46.30
CA PRO A 497 4.21 -3.29 46.83
C PRO A 497 3.39 -2.01 46.76
N GLN A 498 2.09 -2.17 46.53
CA GLN A 498 1.11 -1.09 46.54
C GLN A 498 0.86 -0.54 47.96
N VAL A 499 0.63 0.78 48.07
CA VAL A 499 0.58 1.51 49.35
C VAL A 499 -0.84 1.57 49.94
N LEU A 500 -1.90 1.69 49.11
CA LEU A 500 -3.28 1.82 49.60
C LEU A 500 -4.31 1.35 48.56
N ASN A 501 -5.19 0.40 48.93
CA ASN A 501 -6.30 -0.07 48.10
C ASN A 501 -7.66 0.02 48.82
N ILE A 502 -8.64 0.62 48.16
CA ILE A 502 -10.04 0.68 48.59
C ILE A 502 -10.89 -0.11 47.56
N GLY A 503 -11.22 -1.37 47.85
CA GLY A 503 -11.82 -2.28 46.84
C GLY A 503 -11.85 -3.78 47.19
N ARG A 504 -12.35 -4.63 46.26
CA ARG A 504 -12.24 -6.10 46.33
C ARG A 504 -11.09 -6.59 45.42
N PRO A 505 -9.96 -7.08 45.95
CA PRO A 505 -8.87 -7.63 45.13
C PRO A 505 -9.18 -9.06 44.62
N GLN A 506 -8.62 -9.42 43.46
CA GLN A 506 -8.56 -10.80 42.93
C GLN A 506 -7.11 -11.33 42.97
N PRO A 507 -6.89 -12.67 43.04
CA PRO A 507 -5.56 -13.25 43.10
C PRO A 507 -4.82 -13.22 41.75
N GLN A 508 -3.48 -13.15 41.80
CA GLN A 508 -2.59 -13.11 40.63
C GLN A 508 -2.52 -14.47 39.89
N VAL A 509 -2.23 -14.44 38.58
CA VAL A 509 -2.21 -15.63 37.70
C VAL A 509 -0.81 -16.25 37.57
N SER A 510 0.27 -15.45 37.51
CA SER A 510 1.65 -15.97 37.50
C SER A 510 2.73 -14.87 37.61
N ASN A 511 3.66 -14.99 38.57
CA ASN A 511 4.80 -14.07 38.75
C ASN A 511 6.14 -14.82 38.83
N ILE A 512 7.17 -14.35 38.11
CA ILE A 512 8.56 -14.84 38.20
C ILE A 512 9.46 -13.68 38.67
N GLY A 513 9.68 -13.56 39.98
CA GLY A 513 10.43 -12.43 40.57
C GLY A 513 10.48 -12.40 42.10
N LYS A 514 11.08 -11.33 42.68
CA LYS A 514 11.07 -11.08 44.13
C LYS A 514 9.94 -10.10 44.48
N GLU A 515 8.97 -10.53 45.27
CA GLU A 515 7.89 -9.69 45.83
C GLU A 515 8.19 -9.22 47.26
N LYS A 516 7.61 -8.08 47.66
CA LYS A 516 7.53 -7.63 49.06
C LYS A 516 6.05 -7.53 49.48
N PRO A 517 5.68 -7.82 50.73
CA PRO A 517 4.28 -7.82 51.18
C PRO A 517 3.63 -6.41 51.19
N GLN A 518 2.31 -6.36 50.92
CA GLN A 518 1.47 -5.15 50.85
C GLN A 518 1.13 -4.56 52.24
N SER A 519 0.86 -3.25 52.32
CA SER A 519 0.79 -2.51 53.60
C SER A 519 -0.59 -2.14 54.17
N SER A 520 -1.72 -2.30 53.46
CA SER A 520 -3.08 -2.26 54.06
C SER A 520 -4.18 -2.47 53.00
N ASN A 521 -5.25 -3.21 53.34
CA ASN A 521 -6.44 -3.43 52.50
C ASN A 521 -7.72 -3.13 53.28
N PHE A 522 -8.66 -2.35 52.72
CA PHE A 522 -10.01 -2.15 53.26
C PHE A 522 -11.09 -2.72 52.30
N GLY A 523 -11.70 -3.87 52.65
CA GLY A 523 -12.79 -4.51 51.89
C GLY A 523 -13.16 -5.94 52.38
N ARG A 524 -14.40 -6.41 52.16
CA ARG A 524 -14.84 -7.79 52.52
C ARG A 524 -14.28 -8.84 51.56
N GLY A 525 -13.44 -9.74 52.07
CA GLY A 525 -12.91 -10.91 51.37
C GLY A 525 -13.82 -12.14 51.42
N LYS A 526 -13.56 -13.11 50.54
CA LYS A 526 -13.92 -14.52 50.71
C LYS A 526 -12.63 -15.31 50.86
#